data_AF-A0A2V7TBS1-F1
#
_entry.id   AF-A0A2V7TBS1-F1
#
_cell.length_a   1.000
_cell.length_b   1.000
_cell.length_c   1.000
_cell.angle_alpha   90.00
_cell.angle_beta   90.00
_cell.angle_gamma   90.00
#
_symmetry.space_group_name_H-M   'P 1'
#
loop_
_entity.id
_entity.type
_entity.pdbx_description
1 polymer ?
#
loop_
_entity_poly.entity_id
_entity_poly.type
_entity_poly.pdbx_seq_one_letter_code
_entity_poly.pdbx_strand_id
1 'polypeptide(L)'
;MRIVFVTTAGLLLAALRPAGAQEPTPPPAQPTGAPGACPPGYTCSAASSPASQLGLYVFPAKEQTKDQQLADEQYCWGWAKDQTKIDPATLTANTDSAAKATKAKVDSAAAGAAVKGAARGAAGGAIIGGIAGDAGTGAAIGAATGAVAGRRAKKQATAQAEQVGAAQAEQQVAQKIATFKKAMSTCLEGKGYSVK
;
A
#
# COMPACT_ATOMS: atom_id res chain seq x y z
N MET A 1 52.30 -26.23 -15.49
CA MET A 1 52.64 -26.72 -14.14
C MET A 1 51.35 -27.20 -13.50
N ARG A 2 51.27 -28.51 -13.24
CA ARG A 2 50.13 -29.24 -12.67
C ARG A 2 49.99 -28.89 -11.18
N ILE A 3 48.76 -28.89 -10.64
CA ILE A 3 48.36 -29.72 -9.50
C ILE A 3 46.84 -29.91 -9.56
N VAL A 4 46.48 -31.18 -9.48
CA VAL A 4 45.17 -31.80 -9.55
C VAL A 4 44.75 -32.09 -8.11
N PHE A 5 43.57 -31.63 -7.67
CA PHE A 5 42.91 -32.16 -6.48
C PHE A 5 41.69 -32.97 -6.91
N VAL A 6 41.94 -34.27 -7.03
CA VAL A 6 40.94 -35.34 -7.08
C VAL A 6 40.62 -35.70 -5.63
N THR A 7 39.37 -35.47 -5.22
CA THR A 7 38.78 -36.16 -4.06
C THR A 7 37.41 -36.67 -4.47
N THR A 8 37.43 -37.95 -4.84
CA THR A 8 36.30 -38.87 -4.99
C THR A 8 35.83 -39.36 -3.62
N ALA A 9 34.57 -39.13 -3.28
CA ALA A 9 33.78 -39.94 -2.34
C ALA A 9 32.33 -39.47 -2.45
N GLY A 10 31.50 -40.13 -3.26
CA GLY A 10 30.51 -41.01 -2.68
C GLY A 10 29.22 -40.91 -3.48
N LEU A 11 29.08 -41.79 -4.48
CA LEU A 11 27.83 -42.10 -5.13
C LEU A 11 26.87 -42.65 -4.06
N LEU A 12 25.82 -41.90 -3.74
CA LEU A 12 24.60 -42.43 -3.12
C LEU A 12 23.45 -42.14 -4.08
N LEU A 13 23.19 -43.13 -4.93
CA LEU A 13 22.04 -43.23 -5.81
C LEU A 13 20.79 -43.43 -4.92
N ALA A 14 20.20 -42.33 -4.46
CA ALA A 14 18.86 -42.35 -3.88
C ALA A 14 17.83 -42.20 -5.00
N ALA A 15 17.40 -43.34 -5.55
CA ALA A 15 16.21 -43.42 -6.38
C ALA A 15 14.97 -43.25 -5.48
N LEU A 16 14.41 -42.04 -5.41
CA LEU A 16 13.07 -41.82 -4.86
C LEU A 16 12.24 -40.92 -5.78
N ARG A 17 11.41 -41.62 -6.57
CA ARG A 17 10.03 -41.35 -6.99
C ARG A 17 9.71 -39.95 -7.57
N PRO A 18 9.11 -39.88 -8.78
CA PRO A 18 8.41 -38.67 -9.19
C PRO A 18 7.29 -38.41 -8.18
N ALA A 19 7.30 -37.21 -7.58
CA ALA A 19 6.16 -36.68 -6.86
C ALA A 19 4.98 -36.69 -7.84
N GLY A 20 4.05 -37.60 -7.60
CA GLY A 20 2.80 -37.67 -8.33
C GLY A 20 2.12 -36.31 -8.25
N ALA A 21 1.47 -35.94 -9.35
CA ALA A 21 0.46 -34.91 -9.36
C ALA A 21 -0.46 -35.13 -8.16
N GLN A 22 -0.38 -34.22 -7.19
CA GLN A 22 -1.33 -34.17 -6.09
C GLN A 22 -2.58 -33.56 -6.70
N GLU A 23 -3.45 -34.42 -7.24
CA GLU A 23 -4.81 -34.02 -7.59
C GLU A 23 -5.42 -33.34 -6.36
N PRO A 24 -6.01 -32.14 -6.50
CA PRO A 24 -6.70 -31.49 -5.41
C PRO A 24 -7.77 -32.45 -4.90
N THR A 25 -7.65 -32.87 -3.64
CA THR A 25 -8.65 -33.70 -2.98
C THR A 25 -10.01 -33.00 -3.11
N PRO A 26 -11.04 -33.66 -3.68
CA PRO A 26 -12.36 -33.09 -3.75
C PRO A 26 -12.85 -32.78 -2.32
N PRO A 27 -13.39 -31.58 -2.05
CA PRO A 27 -13.96 -31.27 -0.75
C PRO A 27 -15.10 -32.26 -0.43
N PRO A 28 -15.34 -32.54 0.86
CA PRO A 28 -16.35 -33.50 1.28
C PRO A 28 -17.71 -33.17 0.65
N ALA A 29 -18.37 -34.19 0.10
CA ALA A 29 -19.69 -34.10 -0.48
C ALA A 29 -20.64 -33.36 0.48
N GLN A 30 -21.00 -32.13 0.10
CA GLN A 30 -22.00 -31.35 0.79
C GLN A 30 -23.39 -31.90 0.46
N PRO A 31 -24.34 -31.80 1.41
CA PRO A 31 -25.65 -32.43 1.29
C PRO A 31 -26.36 -31.98 0.03
N THR A 32 -26.88 -32.95 -0.72
CA THR A 32 -27.73 -32.77 -1.90
C THR A 32 -29.04 -32.08 -1.51
N GLY A 33 -29.01 -30.77 -1.34
CA GLY A 33 -30.19 -29.92 -1.31
C GLY A 33 -30.55 -29.52 -2.73
N ALA A 34 -31.70 -29.99 -3.22
CA ALA A 34 -32.19 -29.70 -4.56
C ALA A 34 -32.40 -28.18 -4.79
N PRO A 35 -32.24 -27.70 -6.04
CA PRO A 35 -32.19 -26.29 -6.37
C PRO A 35 -33.59 -25.67 -6.53
N GLY A 36 -33.75 -24.44 -6.05
CA GLY A 36 -34.73 -23.49 -6.58
C GLY A 36 -36.18 -23.64 -6.11
N ALA A 37 -36.49 -23.08 -4.94
CA ALA A 37 -37.75 -22.39 -4.68
C ALA A 37 -37.62 -21.55 -3.40
N CYS A 38 -37.30 -20.26 -3.52
CA CYS A 38 -37.56 -19.33 -2.41
C CYS A 38 -39.09 -19.09 -2.42
N PRO A 39 -39.85 -19.44 -1.36
CA PRO A 39 -41.31 -19.36 -1.33
C PRO A 39 -41.81 -17.90 -1.48
N PRO A 40 -42.99 -17.65 -2.08
CA PRO A 40 -43.54 -16.31 -2.22
C PRO A 40 -43.79 -15.70 -0.84
N GLY A 41 -43.08 -14.62 -0.51
CA GLY A 41 -43.16 -13.92 0.78
C GLY A 41 -41.84 -13.79 1.53
N TYR A 42 -40.76 -14.45 1.09
CA TYR A 42 -39.43 -14.28 1.66
C TYR A 42 -38.51 -13.52 0.70
N THR A 43 -37.97 -12.38 1.13
CA THR A 43 -36.81 -11.76 0.48
C THR A 43 -35.62 -12.68 0.78
N CYS A 44 -35.19 -13.46 -0.22
CA CYS A 44 -33.91 -14.14 -0.20
C CYS A 44 -32.85 -13.03 0.06
N SER A 45 -32.44 -12.86 1.33
CA SER A 45 -31.43 -11.88 1.73
C SER A 45 -30.17 -12.23 0.95
N ALA A 46 -29.75 -11.31 0.07
CA ALA A 46 -28.46 -11.43 -0.57
C ALA A 46 -27.42 -11.46 0.55
N ALA A 47 -26.88 -12.64 0.87
CA ALA A 47 -25.70 -12.73 1.71
C ALA A 47 -24.65 -11.82 1.06
N SER A 48 -24.17 -10.84 1.82
CA SER A 48 -23.22 -9.84 1.34
C SER A 48 -21.98 -10.56 0.80
N SER A 49 -21.76 -10.53 -0.51
CA SER A 49 -20.59 -11.16 -1.11
C SER A 49 -19.32 -10.41 -0.69
N PRO A 50 -18.30 -11.12 -0.16
CA PRO A 50 -17.02 -10.49 0.17
C PRO A 50 -16.40 -9.74 -1.01
N ALA A 51 -16.65 -10.19 -2.23
CA ALA A 51 -16.19 -9.52 -3.44
C ALA A 51 -16.83 -8.13 -3.62
N SER A 52 -18.14 -8.01 -3.34
CA SER A 52 -18.87 -6.73 -3.44
C SER A 52 -18.37 -5.71 -2.43
N GLN A 53 -17.89 -6.14 -1.25
CA GLN A 53 -17.29 -5.23 -0.25
C GLN A 53 -16.02 -4.56 -0.77
N LEU A 54 -15.33 -5.20 -1.71
CA LEU A 54 -14.18 -4.65 -2.41
C LEU A 54 -14.56 -3.98 -3.73
N GLY A 55 -15.84 -3.86 -4.05
CA GLY A 55 -16.30 -3.34 -5.34
C GLY A 55 -15.84 -4.19 -6.52
N LEU A 56 -15.69 -5.50 -6.33
CA LEU A 56 -15.45 -6.48 -7.39
C LEU A 56 -16.78 -7.08 -7.81
N TYR A 57 -16.99 -7.18 -9.12
CA TYR A 57 -18.16 -7.84 -9.71
C TYR A 57 -17.79 -9.24 -10.15
N VAL A 58 -18.36 -10.25 -9.50
CA VAL A 58 -18.09 -11.67 -9.75
C VAL A 58 -19.24 -12.28 -10.52
N PHE A 59 -18.95 -12.74 -11.73
CA PHE A 59 -19.92 -13.41 -12.60
C PHE A 59 -19.61 -14.92 -12.69
N PRO A 60 -20.59 -15.79 -12.37
CA PRO A 60 -20.42 -17.24 -12.50
C PRO A 60 -20.44 -17.66 -13.97
N ALA A 61 -19.42 -18.36 -14.45
CA ALA A 61 -19.33 -18.80 -15.85
C ALA A 61 -19.75 -20.27 -16.07
N LYS A 62 -20.02 -21.02 -14.99
CA LYS A 62 -20.24 -22.49 -15.03
C LYS A 62 -21.53 -22.92 -14.32
N GLU A 63 -22.60 -22.14 -14.39
CA GLU A 63 -23.89 -22.44 -13.72
C GLU A 63 -23.75 -22.67 -12.19
N GLN A 64 -22.80 -21.95 -11.56
CA GLN A 64 -22.56 -22.08 -10.12
C GLN A 64 -23.72 -21.46 -9.33
N THR A 65 -24.16 -22.16 -8.28
CA THR A 65 -25.19 -21.63 -7.36
C THR A 65 -24.63 -20.47 -6.55
N LYS A 66 -25.52 -19.62 -6.02
CA LYS A 66 -25.14 -18.51 -5.14
C LYS A 66 -24.41 -18.97 -3.89
N ASP A 67 -24.80 -20.11 -3.33
CA ASP A 67 -24.14 -20.67 -2.14
C ASP A 67 -22.72 -21.13 -2.45
N GLN A 68 -22.52 -21.76 -3.62
CA GLN A 68 -21.19 -22.14 -4.08
C GLN A 68 -20.30 -20.91 -4.32
N GLN A 69 -20.85 -19.87 -4.96
CA GLN A 69 -20.16 -18.60 -5.16
C GLN A 69 -19.72 -17.99 -3.82
N LEU A 70 -20.60 -17.95 -2.83
CA LEU A 70 -20.28 -17.36 -1.53
C LEU A 70 -19.16 -18.13 -0.82
N ALA A 71 -19.20 -19.47 -0.85
CA ALA A 71 -18.17 -20.32 -0.28
C ALA A 71 -16.81 -20.12 -0.99
N ASP A 72 -16.83 -20.02 -2.31
CA ASP A 72 -15.64 -19.79 -3.12
C ASP A 72 -15.05 -18.39 -2.92
N GLU A 73 -15.90 -17.36 -2.77
CA GLU A 73 -15.48 -16.01 -2.43
C GLU A 73 -14.84 -15.94 -1.03
N GLN A 74 -15.40 -16.64 -0.04
CA GLN A 74 -14.82 -16.72 1.30
C GLN A 74 -13.46 -17.44 1.29
N TYR A 75 -13.36 -18.55 0.55
CA TYR A 75 -12.10 -19.25 0.35
C TYR A 75 -11.05 -18.34 -0.30
N CYS A 76 -11.42 -17.65 -1.39
CA CYS A 76 -10.51 -16.75 -2.09
C CYS A 76 -10.13 -15.52 -1.27
N TRP A 77 -11.02 -15.04 -0.39
CA TRP A 77 -10.68 -14.02 0.58
C TRP A 77 -9.59 -14.50 1.55
N GLY A 78 -9.74 -15.71 2.10
CA GLY A 78 -8.73 -16.34 2.97
C GLY A 78 -7.38 -16.48 2.25
N TRP A 79 -7.41 -17.03 1.04
CA TRP A 79 -6.22 -17.20 0.21
C TRP A 79 -5.55 -15.86 -0.12
N ALA A 80 -6.32 -14.83 -0.48
CA ALA A 80 -5.78 -13.50 -0.76
C ALA A 80 -5.10 -12.88 0.46
N LYS A 81 -5.66 -13.04 1.67
CA LYS A 81 -4.99 -12.63 2.92
C LYS A 81 -3.67 -13.38 3.11
N ASP A 82 -3.64 -14.69 2.86
CA ASP A 82 -2.44 -15.49 3.04
C ASP A 82 -1.33 -15.13 2.06
N GLN A 83 -1.67 -14.81 0.80
CA GLN A 83 -0.71 -14.41 -0.23
C GLN A 83 -0.19 -12.99 -0.04
N THR A 84 -1.09 -12.04 0.26
CA THR A 84 -0.74 -10.61 0.30
C THR A 84 -0.29 -10.15 1.68
N LYS A 85 -0.61 -10.91 2.74
CA LYS A 85 -0.48 -10.50 4.15
C LYS A 85 -1.20 -9.19 4.46
N ILE A 86 -2.24 -8.88 3.68
CA ILE A 86 -3.08 -7.68 3.82
C ILE A 86 -4.47 -8.10 4.27
N ASP A 87 -5.00 -7.45 5.31
CA ASP A 87 -6.40 -7.59 5.73
C ASP A 87 -7.16 -6.29 5.45
N PRO A 88 -8.01 -6.24 4.40
CA PRO A 88 -8.75 -5.04 4.03
C PRO A 88 -9.74 -4.58 5.11
N ALA A 89 -10.17 -5.46 6.03
CA ALA A 89 -11.03 -5.06 7.15
C ALA A 89 -10.28 -4.24 8.21
N THR A 90 -8.96 -4.35 8.25
CA THR A 90 -8.08 -3.61 9.18
C THR A 90 -7.39 -2.41 8.53
N LEU A 91 -7.52 -2.27 7.21
CA LEU A 91 -6.92 -1.16 6.48
C LEU A 91 -7.78 0.10 6.62
N THR A 92 -7.46 0.92 7.60
CA THR A 92 -7.99 2.30 7.70
C THR A 92 -6.93 3.29 7.23
N ALA A 93 -7.29 4.20 6.32
CA ALA A 93 -6.46 5.34 5.99
C ALA A 93 -6.41 6.27 7.21
N ASN A 94 -5.33 6.17 7.98
CA ASN A 94 -5.11 6.98 9.17
C ASN A 94 -4.45 8.32 8.76
N THR A 95 -5.24 9.20 8.15
CA THR A 95 -4.80 10.46 7.54
C THR A 95 -4.21 11.43 8.57
N ASP A 96 -4.69 11.41 9.81
CA ASP A 96 -4.15 12.21 10.92
C ASP A 96 -2.70 11.87 11.27
N SER A 97 -2.37 10.58 11.27
CA SER A 97 -1.01 10.10 11.57
C SER A 97 -0.03 10.48 10.46
N ALA A 98 -0.48 10.45 9.21
CA ALA A 98 0.30 10.86 8.04
C ALA A 98 0.54 12.38 7.99
N ALA A 99 -0.46 13.19 8.35
CA ALA A 99 -0.32 14.64 8.46
C ALA A 99 0.72 15.03 9.53
N LYS A 100 0.66 14.39 10.71
CA LYS A 100 1.63 14.65 11.80
C LYS A 100 3.06 14.26 11.43
N ALA A 101 3.26 13.09 10.80
CA ALA A 101 4.58 12.64 10.35
C ALA A 101 5.17 13.60 9.30
N THR A 102 4.33 14.11 8.41
CA THR A 102 4.76 15.01 7.35
C THR A 102 5.11 16.40 7.89
N LYS A 103 4.32 16.92 8.83
CA LYS A 103 4.64 18.16 9.54
C LYS A 103 5.98 18.08 10.28
N ALA A 104 6.25 16.98 10.99
CA ALA A 104 7.53 16.76 11.66
C ALA A 104 8.72 16.78 10.68
N LYS A 105 8.54 16.20 9.50
CA LYS A 105 9.55 16.21 8.42
C LYS A 105 9.84 17.63 7.93
N VAL A 106 8.80 18.43 7.69
CA VAL A 106 8.96 19.84 7.28
C VAL A 106 9.58 20.69 8.39
N ASP A 107 9.20 20.46 9.65
CA ASP A 107 9.75 21.18 10.80
C ASP A 107 11.27 20.94 10.93
N SER A 108 11.74 19.70 10.76
CA SER A 108 13.17 19.38 10.76
C SER A 108 13.94 19.97 9.58
N ALA A 109 13.38 19.90 8.37
CA ALA A 109 14.00 20.47 7.16
C ALA A 109 14.05 22.00 7.20
N ALA A 110 13.00 22.63 7.71
CA ALA A 110 12.90 24.09 7.82
C ALA A 110 13.88 24.66 8.86
N ALA A 111 14.22 23.92 9.92
CA ALA A 111 15.20 24.36 10.92
C ALA A 111 16.59 24.57 10.29
N GLY A 112 17.08 23.60 9.50
CA GLY A 112 18.35 23.72 8.79
C GLY A 112 18.31 24.79 7.69
N ALA A 113 17.18 24.92 6.99
CA ALA A 113 16.98 25.94 5.96
C ALA A 113 16.91 27.36 6.54
N ALA A 114 16.35 27.55 7.73
CA ALA A 114 16.25 28.85 8.40
C ALA A 114 17.62 29.39 8.80
N VAL A 115 18.50 28.53 9.36
CA VAL A 115 19.89 28.90 9.69
C VAL A 115 20.66 29.29 8.43
N LYS A 116 20.56 28.48 7.36
CA LYS A 116 21.20 28.75 6.07
C LYS A 116 20.67 30.03 5.41
N GLY A 117 19.36 30.28 5.51
CA GLY A 117 18.70 31.46 4.96
C GLY A 117 19.07 32.74 5.68
N ALA A 118 19.14 32.71 7.01
CA ALA A 118 19.59 33.85 7.82
C ALA A 118 21.07 34.17 7.55
N ALA A 119 21.93 33.15 7.47
CA ALA A 119 23.35 33.34 7.14
C ALA A 119 23.55 33.93 5.72
N ARG A 120 22.81 33.44 4.72
CA ARG A 120 22.84 34.02 3.36
C ARG A 120 22.28 35.43 3.31
N GLY A 121 21.20 35.71 4.04
CA GLY A 121 20.62 37.06 4.14
C GLY A 121 21.57 38.06 4.79
N ALA A 122 22.25 37.65 5.85
CA ALA A 122 23.29 38.45 6.51
C ALA A 122 24.47 38.73 5.57
N ALA A 123 24.97 37.71 4.86
CA ALA A 123 26.07 37.89 3.91
C ALA A 123 25.69 38.81 2.74
N GLY A 124 24.51 38.64 2.15
CA GLY A 124 24.03 39.51 1.07
C GLY A 124 23.77 40.95 1.56
N GLY A 125 23.18 41.09 2.75
CA GLY A 125 22.94 42.38 3.39
C GLY A 125 24.22 43.12 3.79
N ALA A 126 25.26 42.39 4.21
CA ALA A 126 26.57 42.97 4.53
C ALA A 126 27.26 43.55 3.29
N ILE A 127 27.14 42.88 2.15
CA ILE A 127 27.69 43.37 0.87
C ILE A 127 27.00 44.68 0.46
N ILE A 128 25.66 44.72 0.54
CA ILE A 128 24.88 45.90 0.16
C ILE A 128 25.07 47.05 1.16
N GLY A 129 25.07 46.75 2.47
CA GLY A 129 25.28 47.73 3.53
C GLY A 129 26.71 48.29 3.57
N GLY A 130 27.71 47.47 3.21
CA GLY A 130 29.10 47.91 3.08
C GLY A 130 29.30 48.96 2.00
N ILE A 131 28.49 48.93 0.93
CA ILE A 131 28.47 49.96 -0.12
C ILE A 131 27.81 51.26 0.39
N ALA A 132 26.85 51.14 1.31
CA ALA A 132 26.11 52.27 1.90
C ALA A 132 26.76 52.84 3.20
N GLY A 133 27.94 52.34 3.60
CA GLY A 133 28.71 52.85 4.74
C GLY A 133 28.53 52.09 6.06
N ASP A 134 27.67 51.08 6.13
CA ASP A 134 27.49 50.23 7.32
C ASP A 134 27.08 48.79 6.96
N ALA A 135 28.09 47.94 6.84
CA ALA A 135 27.91 46.51 6.59
C ALA A 135 27.19 45.79 7.73
N GLY A 136 27.34 46.25 8.98
CA GLY A 136 26.71 45.63 10.16
C GLY A 136 25.20 45.85 10.16
N THR A 137 24.77 47.07 9.87
CA THR A 137 23.35 47.42 9.73
C THR A 137 22.73 46.70 8.54
N GLY A 138 23.42 46.63 7.39
CA GLY A 138 22.95 45.86 6.22
C GLY A 138 22.84 44.36 6.48
N ALA A 139 23.79 43.76 7.22
CA ALA A 139 23.75 42.36 7.61
C ALA A 139 22.58 42.05 8.56
N ALA A 140 22.34 42.91 9.55
CA ALA A 140 21.23 42.74 10.48
C ALA A 140 19.86 42.82 9.77
N ILE A 141 19.71 43.78 8.86
CA ILE A 141 18.50 43.91 8.03
C ILE A 141 18.34 42.68 7.14
N GLY A 142 19.39 42.25 6.43
CA GLY A 142 19.36 41.08 5.56
C GLY A 142 19.06 39.77 6.32
N ALA A 143 19.58 39.61 7.53
CA ALA A 143 19.27 38.48 8.42
C ALA A 143 17.79 38.48 8.85
N ALA A 144 17.27 39.64 9.25
CA ALA A 144 15.87 39.78 9.66
C ALA A 144 14.91 39.52 8.49
N THR A 145 15.18 40.09 7.31
CA THR A 145 14.38 39.86 6.10
C THR A 145 14.45 38.40 5.66
N GLY A 146 15.63 37.77 5.70
CA GLY A 146 15.82 36.35 5.42
C GLY A 146 15.06 35.44 6.39
N ALA A 147 15.03 35.78 7.67
CA ALA A 147 14.27 35.04 8.68
C ALA A 147 12.75 35.15 8.49
N VAL A 148 12.24 36.33 8.08
CA VAL A 148 10.82 36.51 7.74
C VAL A 148 10.44 35.77 6.46
N ALA A 149 11.26 35.85 5.42
CA ALA A 149 11.05 35.12 4.17
C ALA A 149 11.08 33.60 4.39
N GLY A 150 12.04 33.10 5.19
CA GLY A 150 12.12 31.69 5.57
C GLY A 150 10.90 31.20 6.35
N ARG A 151 10.33 32.02 7.24
CA ARG A 151 9.08 31.70 7.94
C ARG A 151 7.88 31.58 7.00
N ARG A 152 7.78 32.48 6.01
CA ARG A 152 6.69 32.40 4.99
C ARG A 152 6.85 31.16 4.10
N ALA A 153 8.06 30.89 3.64
CA ALA A 153 8.36 29.69 2.85
C ALA A 153 8.05 28.40 3.64
N LYS A 154 8.41 28.34 4.93
CA LYS A 154 8.05 27.23 5.81
C LYS A 154 6.54 27.02 5.87
N LYS A 155 5.77 28.08 6.09
CA LYS A 155 4.30 27.98 6.18
C LYS A 155 3.68 27.42 4.89
N GLN A 156 4.16 27.86 3.73
CA GLN A 156 3.70 27.35 2.44
C GLN A 156 4.10 25.88 2.24
N ALA A 157 5.34 25.52 2.58
CA ALA A 157 5.83 24.15 2.48
C ALA A 157 5.08 23.19 3.42
N THR A 158 4.76 23.61 4.65
CA THR A 158 3.95 22.80 5.58
C THR A 158 2.55 22.55 5.02
N ALA A 159 1.88 23.59 4.51
CA ALA A 159 0.54 23.43 3.94
C ALA A 159 0.52 22.49 2.72
N GLN A 160 1.50 22.62 1.82
CA GLN A 160 1.64 21.69 0.69
C GLN A 160 1.97 20.26 1.14
N ALA A 161 2.86 20.11 2.12
CA ALA A 161 3.25 18.80 2.59
C ALA A 161 2.11 18.09 3.34
N GLU A 162 1.28 18.80 4.10
CA GLU A 162 0.08 18.23 4.72
C GLU A 162 -0.89 17.66 3.67
N GLN A 163 -1.14 18.40 2.58
CA GLN A 163 -1.98 17.92 1.47
C GLN A 163 -1.38 16.71 0.77
N VAL A 164 -0.07 16.73 0.48
CA VAL A 164 0.62 15.60 -0.17
C VAL A 164 0.70 14.38 0.75
N GLY A 165 0.92 14.57 2.05
CA GLY A 165 1.02 13.50 3.03
C GLY A 165 -0.31 12.75 3.22
N ALA A 166 -1.42 13.49 3.29
CA ALA A 166 -2.76 12.90 3.33
C ALA A 166 -3.04 12.10 2.04
N ALA A 167 -2.81 12.69 0.86
CA ALA A 167 -3.00 12.02 -0.41
C ALA A 167 -2.11 10.76 -0.55
N GLN A 168 -0.86 10.81 -0.10
CA GLN A 168 0.04 9.66 -0.13
C GLN A 168 -0.43 8.51 0.78
N ALA A 169 -0.96 8.82 1.96
CA ALA A 169 -1.50 7.80 2.87
C ALA A 169 -2.72 7.10 2.26
N GLU A 170 -3.64 7.86 1.66
CA GLU A 170 -4.79 7.31 0.93
C GLU A 170 -4.35 6.45 -0.25
N GLN A 171 -3.39 6.92 -1.04
CA GLN A 171 -2.82 6.14 -2.15
C GLN A 171 -2.21 4.84 -1.67
N GLN A 172 -1.45 4.82 -0.56
CA GLN A 172 -0.88 3.58 -0.05
C GLN A 172 -1.96 2.58 0.37
N VAL A 173 -3.02 3.03 1.05
CA VAL A 173 -4.16 2.16 1.38
C VAL A 173 -4.84 1.65 0.12
N ALA A 174 -5.10 2.53 -0.86
CA ALA A 174 -5.70 2.15 -2.14
C ALA A 174 -4.84 1.11 -2.89
N GLN A 175 -3.51 1.25 -2.87
CA GLN A 175 -2.59 0.26 -3.47
C GLN A 175 -2.64 -1.09 -2.76
N LYS A 176 -2.71 -1.11 -1.42
CA LYS A 176 -2.86 -2.35 -0.66
C LYS A 176 -4.20 -3.03 -0.95
N ILE A 177 -5.27 -2.26 -1.00
CA ILE A 177 -6.60 -2.74 -1.39
C ILE A 177 -6.56 -3.27 -2.84
N ALA A 178 -5.94 -2.56 -3.79
CA ALA A 178 -5.81 -3.01 -5.16
C ALA A 178 -5.00 -4.31 -5.29
N THR A 179 -3.93 -4.45 -4.49
CA THR A 179 -3.13 -5.68 -4.42
C THR A 179 -3.97 -6.85 -3.89
N PHE A 180 -4.77 -6.62 -2.85
CA PHE A 180 -5.70 -7.60 -2.32
C PHE A 180 -6.77 -7.99 -3.35
N LYS A 181 -7.39 -7.00 -4.00
CA LYS A 181 -8.37 -7.23 -5.08
C LYS A 181 -7.79 -8.08 -6.19
N LYS A 182 -6.55 -7.80 -6.61
CA LYS A 182 -5.84 -8.58 -7.63
C LYS A 182 -5.68 -10.03 -7.19
N ALA A 183 -5.19 -10.28 -5.98
CA ALA A 183 -5.06 -11.65 -5.47
C ALA A 183 -6.41 -12.38 -5.42
N MET A 184 -7.45 -11.72 -4.89
CA MET A 184 -8.80 -12.31 -4.85
C MET A 184 -9.33 -12.62 -6.25
N SER A 185 -9.16 -11.70 -7.21
CA SER A 185 -9.57 -11.91 -8.61
C SER A 185 -8.85 -13.09 -9.24
N THR A 186 -7.54 -13.25 -9.01
CA THR A 186 -6.77 -14.38 -9.53
C THR A 186 -7.26 -15.73 -9.00
N CYS A 187 -7.63 -15.80 -7.71
CA CYS A 187 -8.20 -17.02 -7.13
C CYS A 187 -9.58 -17.35 -7.73
N LEU A 188 -10.43 -16.34 -7.89
CA LEU A 188 -11.77 -16.50 -8.46
C LEU A 188 -11.71 -16.87 -9.95
N GLU A 189 -10.81 -16.26 -10.72
CA GLU A 189 -10.52 -16.61 -12.12
C GLU A 189 -10.05 -18.06 -12.23
N GLY A 190 -9.17 -18.52 -11.32
CA GLY A 190 -8.74 -19.92 -11.26
C GLY A 190 -9.88 -20.92 -10.99
N LYS A 191 -10.92 -20.48 -10.28
CA LYS A 191 -12.16 -21.25 -10.06
C LYS A 191 -13.16 -21.14 -11.21
N GLY A 192 -12.89 -20.33 -12.22
CA GLY A 192 -13.73 -20.14 -13.40
C GLY A 192 -14.79 -19.06 -13.24
N TYR A 193 -14.61 -18.11 -12.32
CA TYR A 193 -15.42 -16.90 -12.23
C TYR A 193 -14.83 -15.79 -13.11
N SER A 194 -15.67 -14.95 -13.70
CA SER A 194 -15.23 -13.71 -14.34
C SER A 194 -15.31 -12.57 -13.35
N VAL A 195 -14.20 -11.87 -13.10
CA VAL A 195 -14.13 -10.78 -12.11
C VAL A 195 -13.81 -9.46 -12.81
N LYS A 196 -14.52 -8.38 -12.44
CA LYS A 196 -14.34 -7.01 -12.97
C LYS A 196 -14.28 -5.99 -11.83
#